data_AF-A0A938PKM9-F1
#
_entry.id   AF-A0A938PKM9-F1
#
_cell.length_a   1.000
_cell.length_b   1.000
_cell.length_c   1.000
_cell.angle_alpha   90.00
_cell.angle_beta   90.00
_cell.angle_gamma   90.00
#
_symmetry.space_group_name_H-M   'P 1'
#
loop_
_entity.id
_entity.type
_entity.pdbx_description
1 polymer ?
#
loop_
_entity_poly.entity_id
_entity_poly.type
_entity_poly.pdbx_seq_one_letter_code
_entity_poly.pdbx_strand_id
1 'polypeptide(L)'
;MAEAEKVQCIPYEFSEKRVSPWGGLRIVREFVNNIGLEDAFERLELPAPGSNRGYKALDVVMSFLVSIWIGGNRFAHFGLLRYDEVIKKIFG
;
A
#
# COMPACT_ATOMS: atom_id res chain seq x y z
N MET A 1 21.81 -23.91 -44.31
CA MET A 1 22.12 -22.81 -43.39
C MET A 1 20.82 -22.08 -43.15
N ALA A 2 20.18 -22.32 -42.00
CA ALA A 2 18.88 -21.73 -41.68
C ALA A 2 19.09 -20.30 -41.16
N GLU A 3 18.34 -19.37 -41.75
CA GLU A 3 18.38 -17.94 -41.48
C GLU A 3 17.79 -17.68 -40.08
N ALA A 4 18.58 -17.07 -39.19
CA ALA A 4 18.14 -16.74 -37.85
C ALA A 4 17.08 -15.63 -37.91
N GLU A 5 15.88 -15.94 -37.45
CA GLU A 5 14.73 -15.03 -37.36
C GLU A 5 15.12 -13.79 -36.55
N LYS A 6 15.10 -12.61 -37.18
CA LYS A 6 15.42 -11.33 -36.53
C LYS A 6 14.35 -11.01 -35.50
N VAL A 7 14.71 -11.09 -34.21
CA VAL A 7 13.88 -10.60 -33.11
C VAL A 7 13.73 -9.08 -33.27
N GLN A 8 12.51 -8.64 -33.58
CA GLN A 8 12.19 -7.22 -33.70
C GLN A 8 12.13 -6.60 -32.29
N CYS A 9 13.00 -5.63 -32.01
CA CYS A 9 12.95 -4.89 -30.75
C CYS A 9 11.71 -3.98 -30.69
N ILE A 10 10.93 -4.09 -29.62
CA ILE A 10 9.75 -3.26 -29.34
C ILE A 10 10.24 -1.87 -28.89
N PRO A 11 9.67 -0.75 -29.40
CA PRO A 11 10.00 0.59 -28.92
C PRO A 11 9.62 0.75 -27.43
N TYR A 12 10.46 1.40 -26.64
CA TYR A 12 10.26 1.64 -25.21
C TYR A 12 10.68 3.05 -24.80
N GLU A 13 10.08 3.57 -23.72
CA GLU A 13 10.42 4.84 -23.10
C GLU A 13 10.47 4.67 -21.57
N PHE A 14 11.30 5.47 -20.89
CA PHE A 14 11.37 5.47 -19.43
C PHE A 14 10.37 6.44 -18.82
N SER A 15 9.84 6.09 -17.64
CA SER A 15 8.95 6.97 -16.88
C SER A 15 9.38 7.04 -15.42
N GLU A 16 9.37 8.24 -14.87
CA GLU A 16 9.54 8.49 -13.44
C GLU A 16 8.27 8.16 -12.62
N LYS A 17 7.18 7.76 -13.29
CA LYS A 17 5.96 7.35 -12.60
C LYS A 17 6.25 6.11 -11.75
N ARG A 18 6.06 6.25 -10.44
CA ARG A 18 6.09 5.11 -9.53
C ARG A 18 4.96 4.14 -9.89
N VAL A 19 5.32 2.90 -10.19
CA VAL A 19 4.38 1.82 -10.42
C VAL A 19 4.37 0.90 -9.20
N SER A 20 3.17 0.54 -8.75
CA SER A 20 2.96 -0.51 -7.76
C SER A 20 1.85 -1.39 -8.28
N PRO A 21 1.96 -2.72 -8.11
CA PRO A 21 0.89 -3.61 -8.53
C PRO A 21 -0.40 -3.37 -7.72
N TRP A 22 -0.32 -2.65 -6.59
CA TRP A 22 -1.44 -2.37 -5.67
C TRP A 22 -2.09 -0.99 -5.89
N GLY A 23 -1.84 -0.33 -7.03
CA GLY A 23 -2.43 0.99 -7.32
C GLY A 23 -3.96 1.02 -7.28
N GLY A 24 -4.63 -0.11 -7.52
CA GLY A 24 -6.08 -0.26 -7.41
C GLY A 24 -6.64 -0.04 -6.00
N LEU A 25 -5.80 -0.14 -4.95
CA LEU A 25 -6.22 0.13 -3.58
C LEU A 25 -6.64 1.59 -3.34
N ARG A 26 -6.37 2.50 -4.26
CA ARG A 26 -6.96 3.85 -4.23
C ARG A 26 -8.49 3.81 -4.13
N ILE A 27 -9.14 2.88 -4.84
CA ILE A 27 -10.60 2.73 -4.78
C ILE A 27 -11.03 2.26 -3.38
N VAL A 28 -10.25 1.35 -2.79
CA VAL A 28 -10.49 0.89 -1.42
C VAL A 28 -10.30 2.04 -0.42
N ARG A 29 -9.30 2.89 -0.61
CA ARG A 29 -9.10 4.10 0.21
C ARG A 29 -10.29 5.05 0.12
N GLU A 30 -10.79 5.32 -1.09
CA GLU A 30 -11.96 6.17 -1.30
C GLU A 30 -13.21 5.56 -0.62
N PHE A 31 -13.40 4.25 -0.71
CA PHE A 31 -14.46 3.54 0.01
C PHE A 31 -14.35 3.68 1.53
N VAL A 32 -13.17 3.45 2.11
CA VAL A 32 -12.89 3.57 3.55
C VAL A 32 -13.21 4.98 4.07
N ASN A 33 -12.84 6.00 3.29
CA ASN A 33 -13.16 7.38 3.62
C ASN A 33 -14.67 7.64 3.58
N ASN A 34 -15.35 7.13 2.55
CA ASN A 34 -16.79 7.34 2.36
C ASN A 34 -17.66 6.66 3.44
N ILE A 35 -17.21 5.54 4.00
CA ILE A 35 -17.91 4.87 5.10
C ILE A 35 -17.61 5.48 6.47
N GLY A 36 -16.71 6.48 6.55
CA GLY A 36 -16.33 7.13 7.80
C GLY A 36 -15.58 6.19 8.77
N LEU A 37 -14.78 5.26 8.24
CA LEU A 37 -14.11 4.27 9.09
C LEU A 37 -13.12 4.92 10.06
N GLU A 38 -12.33 5.87 9.59
CA GLU A 38 -11.34 6.59 10.41
C GLU A 38 -12.03 7.39 11.52
N ASP A 39 -13.11 8.10 11.19
CA ASP A 39 -13.93 8.84 12.15
C ASP A 39 -14.52 7.91 13.24
N ALA A 40 -14.88 6.68 12.88
CA ALA A 40 -15.36 5.70 13.83
C ALA A 40 -14.24 5.24 14.80
N PHE A 41 -13.00 5.07 14.31
CA PHE A 41 -11.86 4.73 15.14
C PHE A 41 -11.40 5.89 16.04
N GLU A 42 -11.48 7.13 15.58
CA GLU A 42 -11.14 8.30 16.40
C GLU A 42 -12.09 8.48 17.60
N ARG A 43 -13.31 7.97 17.52
CA ARG A 43 -14.28 7.97 18.63
C ARG A 43 -14.00 6.89 19.68
N LEU A 44 -13.11 5.94 19.39
CA LEU A 44 -12.73 4.89 20.33
C LEU A 44 -11.59 5.38 21.23
N GLU A 45 -11.60 4.92 22.49
CA GLU A 45 -10.51 5.15 23.43
C GLU A 45 -9.32 4.23 23.11
N LEU A 46 -8.61 4.51 22.02
CA LEU A 46 -7.44 3.75 21.61
C LEU A 46 -6.21 4.12 22.45
N PRO A 47 -5.30 3.16 22.73
CA PRO A 47 -4.11 3.43 23.51
C PRO A 47 -3.20 4.45 22.81
N ALA A 48 -2.74 5.44 23.57
CA ALA A 48 -1.75 6.40 23.10
C ALA A 48 -0.37 5.73 22.95
N PRO A 49 0.48 6.21 22.02
CA PRO A 49 1.82 5.68 21.86
C PRO A 49 2.68 6.00 23.09
N GLY A 50 3.29 4.98 23.70
CA GLY A 50 4.16 5.15 24.87
C GLY A 50 5.62 5.52 24.55
N SER A 51 5.93 5.84 23.29
CA SER A 51 7.29 6.14 22.81
C SER A 51 7.28 7.32 21.84
N ASN A 52 8.34 8.13 21.86
CA ASN A 52 8.54 9.23 20.89
C ASN A 52 8.57 8.75 19.43
N ARG A 53 8.83 7.45 19.20
CA ARG A 53 8.81 6.82 17.87
C ARG A 53 7.61 5.90 17.69
N GLY A 54 6.60 6.01 18.55
CA GLY A 54 5.38 5.23 18.46
C GLY A 54 4.47 5.72 17.33
N TYR A 55 3.77 4.78 16.69
CA TYR A 55 2.76 5.08 15.68
C TYR A 55 1.41 5.33 16.35
N LYS A 56 0.55 6.14 15.74
CA LYS A 56 -0.83 6.27 16.20
C LYS A 56 -1.52 4.91 16.07
N ALA A 57 -2.44 4.62 16.99
CA ALA A 57 -3.18 3.35 16.95
C ALA A 57 -3.92 3.16 15.63
N LEU A 58 -4.52 4.23 15.08
CA LEU A 58 -5.17 4.23 13.77
C LEU A 58 -4.21 3.80 12.65
N ASP A 59 -3.00 4.36 12.59
CA ASP A 59 -2.02 4.03 11.55
C ASP A 59 -1.64 2.54 11.59
N VAL A 60 -1.54 1.96 12.79
CA VAL A 60 -1.25 0.53 12.99
C VAL A 60 -2.41 -0.33 12.49
N VAL A 61 -3.64 0.01 12.85
CA VAL A 61 -4.84 -0.70 12.41
C VAL A 61 -5.01 -0.60 10.90
N MET A 62 -4.86 0.59 10.32
CA MET A 62 -4.94 0.81 8.88
C MET A 62 -3.86 0.04 8.12
N SER A 63 -2.61 0.07 8.60
CA SER A 63 -1.52 -0.71 8.01
C SER A 63 -1.81 -2.22 8.06
N PHE A 64 -2.44 -2.70 9.13
CA PHE A 64 -2.85 -4.09 9.26
C PHE A 64 -3.96 -4.44 8.25
N LEU A 65 -5.00 -3.61 8.12
CA LEU A 65 -6.07 -3.81 7.13
C LEU A 65 -5.53 -3.81 5.68
N VAL A 66 -4.65 -2.86 5.35
CA VAL A 66 -3.99 -2.81 4.04
C VAL A 66 -3.21 -4.09 3.79
N SER A 67 -2.50 -4.61 4.81
CA SER A 67 -1.77 -5.89 4.68
C SER A 67 -2.69 -7.06 4.34
N ILE A 68 -3.91 -7.09 4.89
CA ILE A 68 -4.91 -8.12 4.57
C ILE A 68 -5.40 -7.97 3.13
N TRP A 69 -5.71 -6.76 2.69
CA TRP A 69 -6.22 -6.50 1.33
C TRP A 69 -5.21 -6.88 0.24
N ILE A 70 -3.91 -6.76 0.52
CA ILE A 70 -2.86 -7.20 -0.42
C ILE A 70 -2.52 -8.69 -0.30
N GLY A 71 -3.22 -9.45 0.54
CA GLY A 71 -3.01 -10.90 0.71
C GLY A 71 -1.89 -11.28 1.67
N GLY A 72 -1.55 -10.41 2.63
CA GLY A 72 -0.59 -10.71 3.69
C GLY A 72 -1.09 -11.83 4.59
N ASN A 73 -0.30 -12.90 4.70
CA ASN A 73 -0.65 -14.10 5.48
C ASN A 73 0.07 -14.17 6.84
N ARG A 74 1.06 -13.30 7.07
CA ARG A 74 1.81 -13.23 8.33
C ARG A 74 1.88 -11.79 8.79
N PHE A 75 1.73 -11.59 10.10
CA PHE A 75 1.83 -10.25 10.69
C PHE A 75 3.12 -9.54 10.25
N ALA A 76 4.27 -10.25 10.21
CA ALA A 76 5.58 -9.76 9.78
C ALA A 76 5.62 -9.14 8.36
N HIS A 77 4.68 -9.46 7.47
CA HIS A 77 4.60 -8.88 6.13
C HIS A 77 4.28 -7.37 6.14
N PHE A 78 3.77 -6.82 7.24
CA PHE A 78 3.59 -5.37 7.45
C PHE A 78 4.88 -4.56 7.22
N GLY A 79 6.04 -5.16 7.48
CA GLY A 79 7.33 -4.51 7.28
C GLY A 79 7.58 -4.11 5.83
N LEU A 80 6.99 -4.83 4.87
CA LEU A 80 7.16 -4.58 3.44
C LEU A 80 6.40 -3.34 2.97
N LEU A 81 5.25 -3.04 3.61
CA LEU A 81 4.47 -1.84 3.30
C LEU A 81 5.26 -0.55 3.55
N ARG A 82 6.22 -0.57 4.48
CA ARG A 82 7.10 0.57 4.78
C ARG A 82 8.06 0.92 3.63
N TYR A 83 8.19 0.08 2.62
CA TYR A 83 9.07 0.33 1.48
C TYR A 83 8.29 0.62 0.19
N ASP A 84 6.96 0.46 0.17
CA ASP A 84 6.14 0.77 -1.00
C ASP A 84 5.68 2.24 -0.95
N GLU A 85 6.33 3.07 -1.77
CA GLU A 85 6.03 4.51 -1.86
C GLU A 85 4.65 4.83 -2.44
N VAL A 86 4.06 3.93 -3.24
CA VAL A 86 2.73 4.13 -3.80
C VAL A 86 1.67 3.86 -2.73
N ILE A 87 1.83 2.78 -1.96
CA ILE A 87 0.94 2.47 -0.84
C ILE A 87 0.99 3.56 0.22
N LYS A 88 2.20 4.04 0.56
CA LYS A 88 2.34 5.21 1.46
C LYS A 88 1.55 6.40 0.96
N LYS A 89 1.63 6.71 -0.34
CA LYS A 89 0.87 7.84 -0.91
C LYS A 89 -0.65 7.64 -0.87
N ILE A 90 -1.14 6.40 -0.84
CA ILE A 90 -2.58 6.11 -0.79
C ILE A 90 -3.11 6.14 0.65
N PHE A 91 -2.35 5.62 1.63
CA PHE A 91 -2.85 5.35 2.98
C PHE A 91 -2.11 6.07 4.13
N GLY A 92 -1.01 6.79 3.84
CA GLY A 92 -0.16 7.44 4.84
C GLY A 92 0.10 8.91 4.58
#